data_AF-A0A7K0XM27-F1
#
_entry.id   AF-A0A7K0XM27-F1
#
_cell.length_a   1.000
_cell.length_b   1.000
_cell.length_c   1.000
_cell.angle_alpha   90.00
_cell.angle_beta   90.00
_cell.angle_gamma   90.00
#
_symmetry.space_group_name_H-M   'P 1'
#
loop_
_entity.id
_entity.type
_entity.pdbx_description
1 polymer ?
#
loop_
_entity_poly.entity_id
_entity_poly.type
_entity_poly.pdbx_seq_one_letter_code
_entity_poly.pdbx_strand_id
1 'polypeptide(L)'
;MSKKIKDASIPTIPTGARIQRWIGRNLIRIYAVIAFTYLFIPVAYTFAFSFNDSGKSNLIWKGFTLDNWKNPCGAPEVCNALGNSIKIGLLATVFST
;
A
#
# COMPACT_ATOMS: atom_id res chain seq x y z
N MET A 1 29.30 -9.29 -64.32
CA MET A 1 29.61 -9.82 -62.98
C MET A 1 28.75 -9.07 -61.97
N SER A 2 27.57 -9.60 -61.62
CA SER A 2 26.63 -8.93 -60.71
C SER A 2 27.03 -9.24 -59.27
N LYS A 3 27.54 -8.24 -58.53
CA LYS A 3 27.83 -8.37 -57.09
C LYS A 3 26.49 -8.46 -56.35
N LYS A 4 26.14 -9.66 -55.86
CA LYS A 4 25.07 -9.83 -54.87
C LYS A 4 25.36 -8.93 -53.67
N ILE A 5 24.52 -7.92 -53.47
CA ILE A 5 24.48 -7.14 -52.24
C ILE A 5 23.99 -8.11 -51.16
N LYS A 6 24.80 -8.34 -50.13
CA LYS A 6 24.40 -9.16 -48.98
C LYS A 6 23.37 -8.37 -48.19
N ASP A 7 22.18 -8.93 -48.02
CA ASP A 7 21.11 -8.32 -47.23
C ASP A 7 21.64 -8.01 -45.81
N ALA A 8 21.42 -6.78 -45.35
CA ALA A 8 21.88 -6.35 -44.03
C ALA A 8 21.15 -7.14 -42.95
N SER A 9 21.90 -7.84 -42.08
CA SER A 9 21.34 -8.57 -40.95
C SER A 9 20.70 -7.60 -39.96
N ILE A 10 19.41 -7.79 -39.68
CA ILE A 10 18.67 -6.98 -38.70
C ILE A 10 19.33 -7.15 -37.32
N PRO A 11 19.76 -6.07 -36.64
CA PRO A 11 20.37 -6.17 -35.33
C PRO A 11 19.34 -6.67 -34.32
N THR A 12 19.49 -7.91 -33.87
CA THR A 12 18.66 -8.49 -32.81
C THR A 12 19.21 -8.06 -31.46
N ILE A 13 18.51 -7.14 -30.79
CA ILE A 13 18.89 -6.72 -29.43
C ILE A 13 18.81 -7.94 -28.50
N PRO A 14 19.88 -8.31 -27.78
CA PRO A 14 19.87 -9.40 -26.81
C PRO A 14 18.77 -9.19 -25.77
N THR A 15 18.09 -10.25 -25.37
CA THR A 15 17.00 -10.20 -24.38
C THR A 15 17.44 -9.56 -23.06
N GLY A 16 18.68 -9.83 -22.61
CA GLY A 16 19.27 -9.20 -21.42
C GLY A 16 19.36 -7.68 -21.51
N ALA A 17 19.76 -7.14 -22.67
CA ALA A 17 19.82 -5.69 -22.89
C ALA A 17 18.42 -5.05 -22.90
N ARG A 18 17.38 -5.78 -23.35
CA ARG A 18 15.99 -5.32 -23.28
C ARG A 18 15.49 -5.24 -21.85
N ILE A 19 15.80 -6.26 -21.04
CA ILE A 19 15.42 -6.34 -19.61
C ILE A 19 16.13 -5.23 -18.83
N GLN A 20 17.44 -5.06 -18.99
CA GLN A 20 18.20 -4.01 -18.31
C GLN A 20 17.64 -2.61 -18.62
N ARG A 21 17.33 -2.33 -19.89
CA ARG A 21 16.73 -1.05 -20.28
C ARG A 21 15.32 -0.86 -19.71
N TRP A 22 14.54 -1.94 -19.59
CA TRP A 22 13.23 -1.88 -18.94
C TRP A 22 13.35 -1.61 -17.44
N ILE A 23 14.24 -2.30 -16.73
CA ILE A 23 14.48 -2.09 -15.30
C ILE A 23 14.94 -0.66 -15.05
N GLY A 24 15.93 -0.17 -15.80
CA GLY A 24 16.41 1.21 -15.67
C GLY A 24 15.30 2.24 -15.86
N ARG A 25 14.38 2.02 -16.81
CA ARG A 25 13.22 2.91 -17.02
C ARG A 25 12.13 2.80 -15.94
N ASN A 26 12.06 1.69 -15.22
CA ASN A 26 11.02 1.42 -14.23
C ASN A 26 11.54 1.40 -12.79
N LEU A 27 12.81 1.74 -12.57
CA LEU A 27 13.48 1.60 -11.28
C LEU A 27 12.74 2.33 -10.16
N ILE A 28 12.33 3.58 -10.40
CA ILE A 28 11.54 4.36 -9.44
C ILE A 28 10.17 3.75 -9.14
N ARG A 29 9.51 3.16 -10.15
CA ARG A 29 8.19 2.52 -9.96
C ARG A 29 8.32 1.25 -9.13
N ILE A 30 9.32 0.43 -9.44
CA ILE A 30 9.62 -0.80 -8.69
C ILE A 30 9.95 -0.44 -7.25
N TYR A 31 10.83 0.54 -7.05
CA TYR A 31 11.17 1.03 -5.70
C TYR A 31 9.93 1.54 -4.95
N ALA A 32 9.11 2.37 -5.59
CA ALA A 32 7.89 2.89 -4.97
C ALA A 32 6.93 1.76 -4.57
N VAL A 33 6.69 0.78 -5.44
CA VAL A 33 5.83 -0.37 -5.11
C VAL A 33 6.37 -1.12 -3.91
N ILE A 34 7.67 -1.45 -3.89
CA ILE A 34 8.28 -2.17 -2.76
C ILE A 34 8.19 -1.35 -1.47
N ALA A 35 8.54 -0.06 -1.53
CA ALA A 35 8.51 0.83 -0.36
C ALA A 35 7.09 0.98 0.19
N PHE A 36 6.09 1.26 -0.66
CA PHE A 36 4.70 1.37 -0.24
C PHE A 36 4.17 0.04 0.29
N THR A 37 4.46 -1.09 -0.37
CA THR A 37 4.07 -2.40 0.16
C THR A 37 4.64 -2.60 1.56
N TYR A 38 5.93 -2.34 1.77
CA TYR A 38 6.55 -2.45 3.08
C TYR A 38 5.87 -1.56 4.14
N LEU A 39 5.64 -0.28 3.82
CA LEU A 39 5.00 0.68 4.72
C LEU A 39 3.53 0.34 5.01
N PHE A 40 2.81 -0.28 4.06
CA PHE A 40 1.40 -0.62 4.22
C PHE A 40 1.14 -1.99 4.86
N ILE A 41 2.14 -2.87 4.99
CA ILE A 41 1.99 -4.15 5.72
C ILE A 41 1.32 -3.97 7.10
N PRO A 42 1.78 -3.07 8.01
CA PRO A 42 1.15 -2.91 9.32
C PRO A 42 -0.28 -2.35 9.21
N VAL A 43 -0.55 -1.45 8.27
CA VAL A 43 -1.90 -0.92 8.03
C VAL A 43 -2.85 -2.02 7.56
N ALA A 44 -2.40 -2.85 6.63
CA ALA A 44 -3.15 -4.00 6.14
C ALA A 44 -3.39 -5.04 7.24
N TYR A 45 -2.41 -5.26 8.13
CA TYR A 45 -2.56 -6.12 9.30
C TYR A 45 -3.66 -5.59 10.24
N THR A 46 -3.58 -4.32 10.65
CA THR A 46 -4.62 -3.70 11.50
C THR A 46 -5.98 -3.69 10.83
N PHE A 47 -6.04 -3.42 9.53
CA PHE A 47 -7.28 -3.47 8.75
C PHE A 47 -7.88 -4.88 8.75
N ALA A 48 -7.09 -5.92 8.46
CA ALA A 48 -7.56 -7.30 8.50
C ALA A 48 -8.04 -7.69 9.90
N PHE A 49 -7.26 -7.40 10.94
CA PHE A 49 -7.59 -7.68 12.33
C PHE A 49 -8.76 -6.85 12.88
N SER A 50 -9.18 -5.78 12.20
CA SER A 50 -10.43 -5.08 12.54
C SER A 50 -11.68 -5.96 12.32
N PHE A 51 -11.58 -6.98 11.46
CA PHE A 51 -12.61 -7.99 11.22
C PHE A 51 -12.45 -9.24 12.09
N ASN A 52 -11.50 -9.24 13.03
CA ASN A 52 -11.29 -10.38 13.92
C ASN A 52 -12.37 -10.43 15.00
N ASP A 53 -12.98 -11.59 15.21
CA ASP A 53 -13.93 -11.87 16.29
C ASP A 53 -13.19 -12.05 17.62
N SER A 54 -12.67 -10.93 18.12
CA SER A 54 -11.83 -10.88 19.30
C SER A 54 -12.34 -9.83 20.29
N GLY A 55 -12.21 -10.14 21.58
CA GLY A 55 -12.52 -9.20 22.66
C GLY A 55 -11.34 -8.26 22.94
N LYS A 56 -10.90 -8.17 24.19
CA LYS A 56 -9.83 -7.25 24.60
C LYS A 56 -8.45 -7.52 23.98
N SER A 57 -8.16 -8.78 23.59
CA SER A 57 -6.88 -9.15 22.96
C SER A 57 -7.12 -9.50 21.50
N ASN A 58 -6.53 -8.71 20.61
CA ASN A 58 -6.63 -8.82 19.15
C ASN A 58 -5.28 -9.15 18.49
N LEU A 59 -4.47 -10.00 19.13
CA LEU A 59 -3.13 -10.37 18.65
C LEU A 59 -3.13 -11.71 17.88
N ILE A 60 -4.12 -12.56 18.15
CA ILE A 60 -4.28 -13.88 17.54
C ILE A 60 -5.59 -13.87 16.78
N TRP A 61 -5.57 -14.32 15.52
CA TRP A 61 -6.77 -14.47 14.72
C TRP A 61 -7.69 -15.54 15.32
N LYS A 62 -8.95 -15.20 15.56
CA LYS A 62 -9.98 -16.08 16.13
C LYS A 62 -11.07 -16.44 15.13
N GLY A 63 -11.50 -15.48 14.30
CA GLY A 63 -12.58 -15.67 13.34
C GLY A 63 -12.93 -14.37 12.63
N PHE A 64 -13.74 -14.45 11.57
CA PHE A 64 -14.20 -13.26 10.85
C PHE A 64 -15.56 -12.79 11.39
N THR A 65 -15.71 -11.50 11.65
CA THR A 65 -16.99 -10.86 12.01
C THR A 65 -17.12 -9.44 11.45
N LEU A 66 -18.36 -8.99 11.29
CA LEU A 66 -18.72 -7.59 11.00
C LEU A 66 -19.25 -6.85 12.23
N ASP A 67 -19.37 -7.51 13.39
CA ASP A 67 -20.00 -6.93 14.58
C ASP A 67 -19.23 -5.73 15.13
N ASN A 68 -17.89 -5.72 15.00
CA ASN A 68 -17.03 -4.59 15.33
C ASN A 68 -17.40 -3.29 14.59
N TRP A 69 -18.02 -3.41 13.41
CA TRP A 69 -18.38 -2.28 12.55
C TRP A 69 -19.85 -1.86 12.70
N LYS A 70 -20.71 -2.74 13.22
CA LYS A 70 -22.15 -2.44 13.39
C LYS A 70 -22.41 -1.42 14.50
N ASN A 71 -21.58 -1.42 15.54
CA ASN A 71 -21.67 -0.49 16.65
C ASN A 71 -20.30 0.14 16.95
N PRO A 72 -19.85 1.14 16.17
CA PRO A 72 -18.52 1.74 16.33
C PRO A 72 -18.36 2.50 17.66
N CYS A 73 -19.46 2.93 18.30
CA CYS A 73 -19.45 3.51 19.65
C CYS A 73 -19.64 2.46 20.77
N GLY A 74 -19.67 1.17 20.44
CA GLY A 74 -19.89 0.09 21.41
C GLY A 74 -18.70 -0.12 22.34
N ALA A 75 -17.50 0.28 21.92
CA ALA A 75 -16.31 0.26 22.75
C ALA A 75 -16.27 1.50 23.67
N PRO A 76 -16.04 1.33 24.99
CA PRO A 76 -16.00 2.45 25.93
C PRO A 76 -15.05 3.55 25.48
N GLU A 77 -15.47 4.81 25.64
CA GLU A 77 -14.71 6.03 25.34
C GLU A 77 -14.32 6.29 23.88
N VAL A 78 -14.58 5.37 22.92
CA VAL A 78 -14.15 5.55 21.53
C VAL A 78 -14.74 6.81 20.89
N CYS A 79 -16.05 7.02 21.03
CA CYS A 79 -16.71 8.18 20.42
C CYS A 79 -16.43 9.49 21.15
N ASN A 80 -16.23 9.45 22.47
CA ASN A 80 -15.75 10.61 23.24
C ASN A 80 -14.34 11.02 22.80
N ALA A 81 -13.42 10.07 22.69
CA ALA A 81 -12.05 10.30 22.25
C ALA A 81 -11.99 10.84 20.81
N LEU A 82 -12.78 10.27 19.90
CA LEU A 82 -12.88 10.74 18.52
C LEU A 82 -13.40 12.18 18.46
N GLY A 83 -14.51 12.49 19.14
CA GLY A 83 -15.08 13.83 19.20
C GLY A 83 -14.10 14.86 19.76
N ASN A 84 -13.40 14.50 20.84
CA ASN A 84 -12.34 15.34 21.42
C ASN A 84 -11.18 15.58 20.44
N SER A 85 -10.74 14.53 19.74
CA SER A 85 -9.65 14.63 18.76
C SER A 85 -10.01 15.57 17.61
N ILE A 86 -11.22 15.44 17.06
CA ILE A 86 -11.73 16.33 16.00
C ILE A 86 -11.83 17.77 16.52
N LYS A 87 -12.40 17.97 17.71
CA LYS A 87 -12.53 19.31 18.32
C LYS A 87 -11.17 19.98 18.50
N ILE A 88 -10.21 19.29 19.09
CA ILE A 88 -8.87 19.82 19.32
C ILE A 88 -8.15 20.06 17.98
N GLY A 89 -8.23 19.11 17.05
CA GLY A 89 -7.59 19.24 15.73
C GLY A 89 -8.09 20.44 14.93
N LEU A 90 -9.41 20.70 14.95
CA LEU A 90 -9.99 21.87 14.30
C LEU A 90 -9.58 23.17 14.99
N LEU A 91 -9.66 23.24 16.33
CA LEU A 91 -9.24 24.43 17.07
C LEU A 91 -7.76 24.73 16.83
N ALA A 92 -6.88 23.73 16.92
CA ALA A 92 -5.45 23.88 16.65
C ALA A 92 -5.20 24.41 15.23
N THR A 93 -5.89 23.87 14.23
CA THR A 93 -5.75 24.31 12.83
C THR A 93 -6.16 25.77 12.65
N VAL A 94 -7.31 26.16 13.19
CA VAL A 94 -7.84 27.53 13.09
C VAL A 94 -6.92 28.56 13.74
N PHE A 95 -6.31 28.23 14.88
CA PHE A 95 -5.43 29.15 15.61
C PHE A 95 -3.95 29.06 15.22
N SER A 96 -3.55 28.10 14.38
CA SER A 96 -2.16 27.95 13.93
C SER A 96 -1.74 28.91 12.80
N THR A 97 -2.68 29.68 12.26
CA THR A 97 -2.41 30.75 11.28
C THR A 97 -2.19 32.09 11.96
#